data_AF-A0A1Y1KJB7-F1
#
_entry.id   AF-A0A1Y1KJB7-F1
#
_cell.length_a   1.000
_cell.length_b   1.000
_cell.length_c   1.000
_cell.angle_alpha   90.00
_cell.angle_beta   90.00
_cell.angle_gamma   90.00
#
_symmetry.space_group_name_H-M   'P 1'
#
loop_
_entity.id
_entity.type
_entity.pdbx_description
1 polymer ?
#
loop_
_entity_poly.entity_id
_entity_poly.type
_entity_poly.pdbx_seq_one_letter_code
_entity_poly.pdbx_strand_id
1 'polypeptide(L)'
;EETETSSTAPWRGMRKGSLRTLGTIESLLILTEWHPRALHFPPQEATDELMLPDYNIGPTASSDDSSRNVGAGFGGKRIESWLEPAWRSDRMCWMLLSTAMGLGYELGVFDDIDEMLKDDTITRPEYMDETYRTRANRIKRLLLIYTSQLAGRLGWTSMTPEHLRKADPAVARRRTATNEGNTPSTSSMVNGFNYVPDLELDDQIIHCWAGISNAMHVGNEKLFRSRKYTTEIIQSGRYVELLREYSPLLKDWYREFELFRLPQFIRHILTIEYEYVRIYVNSLSLQAVVERCTN
;
A
#
# COMPACT_ATOMS: atom_id res chain seq x y z
N GLU A 1 -48.33 -2.15 -22.01
CA GLU A 1 -48.06 -3.37 -21.22
C GLU A 1 -46.60 -3.34 -20.81
N GLU A 2 -46.37 -2.82 -19.61
CA GLU A 2 -45.08 -2.86 -18.94
C GLU A 2 -44.78 -4.32 -18.61
N THR A 3 -43.85 -4.92 -19.36
CA THR A 3 -43.32 -6.23 -19.03
C THR A 3 -42.38 -6.08 -17.86
N GLU A 4 -42.92 -6.34 -16.67
CA GLU A 4 -42.20 -6.66 -15.45
C GLU A 4 -41.22 -7.81 -15.75
N THR A 5 -39.99 -7.45 -16.11
CA THR A 5 -38.89 -8.40 -16.20
C THR A 5 -38.13 -8.37 -14.88
N SER A 6 -38.16 -9.51 -14.21
CA SER A 6 -37.60 -9.80 -12.89
C SER A 6 -36.21 -9.19 -12.64
N SER A 7 -36.05 -8.63 -11.44
CA SER A 7 -35.04 -7.65 -10.99
C SER A 7 -33.70 -8.25 -10.47
N THR A 8 -33.37 -9.51 -10.77
CA THR A 8 -32.34 -10.26 -10.01
C THR A 8 -31.06 -10.63 -10.76
N ALA A 9 -30.84 -10.17 -12.00
CA ALA A 9 -29.59 -10.49 -12.71
C ALA A 9 -28.40 -9.66 -12.16
N PRO A 10 -27.34 -10.30 -11.60
CA PRO A 10 -26.23 -9.61 -10.92
C PRO A 10 -25.38 -8.72 -11.85
N TRP A 11 -25.49 -8.90 -13.17
CA TRP A 11 -24.65 -8.23 -14.17
C TRP A 11 -25.21 -6.89 -14.68
N ARG A 12 -26.47 -6.52 -14.37
CA ARG A 12 -27.06 -5.21 -14.78
C ARG A 12 -26.64 -4.06 -13.84
N GLY A 13 -25.34 -3.95 -13.53
CA GLY A 13 -24.77 -2.92 -12.64
C GLY A 13 -24.85 -1.47 -13.16
N MET A 14 -25.21 -1.27 -14.43
CA MET A 14 -25.22 0.05 -15.07
C MET A 14 -26.63 0.65 -15.15
N ARG A 15 -27.30 0.83 -14.01
CA ARG A 15 -28.36 1.86 -13.93
C ARG A 15 -27.70 3.24 -13.91
N LYS A 16 -28.29 4.21 -14.61
CA LYS A 16 -27.89 5.63 -14.51
C LYS A 16 -27.99 6.05 -13.03
N GLY A 17 -26.86 6.40 -12.41
CA GLY A 17 -26.77 6.72 -10.97
C GLY A 17 -26.31 5.56 -10.06
N SER A 18 -25.95 4.40 -10.61
CA SER A 18 -25.32 3.32 -9.85
C SER A 18 -23.89 3.69 -9.45
N LEU A 19 -23.55 3.52 -8.17
CA LEU A 19 -22.17 3.61 -7.67
C LEU A 19 -21.41 2.27 -7.85
N ARG A 20 -21.96 1.30 -8.58
CA ARG A 20 -21.30 0.02 -8.84
C ARG A 20 -20.52 0.08 -10.14
N THR A 21 -19.43 0.85 -10.14
CA THR A 21 -18.61 1.07 -11.34
C THR A 21 -17.11 1.00 -11.01
N LEU A 22 -16.28 0.73 -12.02
CA LEU A 22 -14.82 0.83 -11.90
C LEU A 22 -14.38 2.23 -11.44
N GLY A 23 -15.08 3.27 -11.89
CA GLY A 23 -14.81 4.65 -11.45
C GLY A 23 -15.05 4.86 -9.96
N THR A 24 -15.98 4.12 -9.34
CA THR A 24 -16.18 4.18 -7.88
C THR A 24 -15.01 3.54 -7.14
N ILE A 25 -14.45 2.44 -7.65
CA ILE A 25 -13.23 1.84 -7.09
C ILE A 25 -12.07 2.83 -7.17
N GLU A 26 -11.84 3.44 -8.33
CA GLU A 26 -10.80 4.45 -8.52
C GLU A 26 -11.00 5.67 -7.60
N SER A 27 -12.24 6.11 -7.43
CA SER A 27 -12.57 7.21 -6.51
C SER A 27 -12.22 6.87 -5.06
N LEU A 28 -12.49 5.62 -4.63
CA LEU A 28 -12.12 5.15 -3.30
C LEU A 28 -10.59 5.10 -3.12
N LEU A 29 -9.84 4.68 -4.15
CA LEU A 29 -8.37 4.72 -4.14
C LEU A 29 -7.83 6.15 -4.04
N ILE A 30 -8.43 7.10 -4.77
CA ILE A 30 -8.03 8.52 -4.68
C ILE A 30 -8.27 9.05 -3.26
N LEU A 31 -9.39 8.70 -2.63
CA LEU A 31 -9.70 9.12 -1.26
C LEU A 31 -8.77 8.49 -0.20
N THR A 32 -8.04 7.41 -0.52
CA THR A 32 -7.04 6.85 0.39
C THR A 32 -5.70 7.54 0.32
N GLU A 33 -5.41 8.26 -0.77
CA GLU A 33 -4.18 9.04 -0.97
C GLU A 33 -4.40 10.52 -0.65
N TRP A 34 -5.52 11.07 -1.11
CA TRP A 34 -5.95 12.41 -0.80
C TRP A 34 -6.76 12.38 0.49
N HIS A 35 -6.21 12.94 1.56
CA HIS A 35 -6.84 12.95 2.88
C HIS A 35 -7.59 14.29 3.11
N PRO A 36 -8.88 14.44 2.75
CA PRO A 36 -9.57 15.72 2.87
C PRO A 36 -9.72 16.07 4.35
N ARG A 37 -9.35 17.30 4.72
CA ARG A 37 -9.34 17.73 6.13
C ARG A 37 -10.67 17.46 6.85
N ALA A 38 -11.80 17.68 6.17
CA ALA A 38 -13.14 17.45 6.71
C ALA A 38 -13.45 15.98 7.06
N LEU A 39 -12.71 15.04 6.48
CA LEU A 39 -12.93 13.61 6.65
C LEU A 39 -11.99 13.01 7.72
N HIS A 40 -10.76 13.51 7.83
CA HIS A 40 -9.72 12.93 8.70
C HIS A 40 -9.51 13.68 10.02
N PHE A 41 -9.99 14.92 10.13
CA PHE A 41 -9.84 15.72 11.35
C PHE A 41 -11.14 15.71 12.16
N PRO A 42 -11.03 15.68 13.50
CA PRO A 42 -12.19 15.87 14.36
C PRO A 42 -12.81 17.27 14.14
N PRO A 43 -14.07 17.50 14.59
CA PRO A 43 -14.76 18.79 14.44
C PRO A 43 -13.90 19.98 14.89
N GLN A 44 -14.18 21.17 14.36
CA GLN A 44 -13.36 22.40 14.53
C GLN A 44 -12.97 22.67 16.00
N GLU A 45 -13.86 22.37 16.94
CA GLU A 45 -13.64 22.55 18.39
C GLU A 45 -12.45 21.73 18.95
N ALA A 46 -12.12 20.58 18.36
CA ALA A 46 -11.00 19.72 18.79
C ALA A 46 -9.69 19.96 18.03
N THR A 47 -9.72 20.76 16.96
CA THR A 47 -8.52 21.05 16.14
C THR A 47 -7.80 22.31 16.57
N ASP A 48 -8.51 23.29 17.12
CA ASP A 48 -7.89 24.48 17.70
C ASP A 48 -7.01 24.10 18.90
N GLU A 49 -7.43 23.14 19.72
CA GLU A 49 -6.64 22.63 20.85
C GLU A 49 -5.33 21.93 20.41
N LEU A 50 -5.30 21.36 19.20
CA LEU A 50 -4.12 20.69 18.63
C LEU A 50 -3.10 21.69 18.04
N MET A 51 -3.56 22.82 17.52
CA MET A 51 -2.73 23.79 16.78
C MET A 51 -2.27 24.99 17.61
N LEU A 52 -2.81 25.14 18.82
CA LEU A 52 -2.43 26.23 19.73
C LEU A 52 -1.26 25.78 20.62
N PRO A 53 -0.16 26.54 20.66
CA PRO A 53 0.81 26.38 21.73
C PRO A 53 0.10 26.62 23.07
N ASP A 54 0.15 25.66 23.99
CA ASP A 54 -0.30 25.86 25.38
C ASP A 54 0.54 26.97 26.03
N TYR A 55 0.09 28.22 25.94
CA TYR A 55 0.67 29.35 26.69
C TYR A 55 0.31 29.31 28.18
N ASN A 56 -0.54 28.36 28.61
CA ASN A 56 -0.99 28.22 30.01
C ASN A 56 -0.04 27.43 30.91
N ILE A 57 1.08 26.91 30.40
CA ILE A 57 2.13 26.32 31.24
C ILE A 57 3.25 27.35 31.41
N GLY A 58 2.92 28.47 32.04
CA GLY A 58 3.91 29.34 32.67
C GLY A 58 4.45 28.65 33.93
N PRO A 59 5.75 28.80 34.28
CA PRO A 59 6.35 28.11 35.42
C PRO A 59 5.98 28.74 36.78
N THR A 60 4.76 29.24 36.96
CA THR A 60 4.34 29.94 38.18
C THR A 60 2.83 29.86 38.42
N ALA A 61 2.39 28.86 39.19
CA ALA A 61 1.35 29.03 40.19
C ALA A 61 1.30 27.78 41.07
N SER A 62 1.86 27.92 42.27
CA SER A 62 1.63 27.05 43.42
C SER A 62 0.13 26.87 43.67
N SER A 63 -0.38 25.66 43.44
CA SER A 63 -1.60 25.18 44.11
C SER A 63 -1.28 23.84 44.75
N ASP A 64 -1.24 23.89 46.07
CA ASP A 64 -0.92 22.83 47.03
C ASP A 64 -2.06 21.79 47.08
N ASP A 65 -2.13 20.90 46.08
CA ASP A 65 -3.04 19.76 46.10
C ASP A 65 -2.26 18.46 45.84
N SER A 66 -1.73 17.92 46.94
CA SER A 66 -0.92 16.69 47.02
C SER A 66 -1.72 15.40 46.80
N SER A 67 -2.89 15.44 46.16
CA SER A 67 -3.76 14.28 45.92
C SER A 67 -4.00 13.92 44.45
N ARG A 68 -3.53 14.75 43.50
CA ARG A 68 -3.61 14.40 42.09
C ARG A 68 -2.39 13.56 41.72
N ASN A 69 -2.61 12.26 41.57
CA ASN A 69 -1.71 11.37 40.83
C ASN A 69 -1.27 12.09 39.56
N VAL A 70 -0.03 12.60 39.56
CA VAL A 70 0.66 13.14 38.39
C VAL A 70 1.07 11.93 37.54
N GLY A 71 0.05 11.25 37.02
CA GLY A 71 0.19 10.11 36.13
C GLY A 71 0.59 10.60 34.74
N ALA A 72 1.74 10.12 34.30
CA ALA A 72 2.40 10.34 33.01
C ALA A 72 2.93 11.76 32.77
N GLY A 73 4.26 11.88 32.90
CA GLY A 73 5.01 13.09 32.65
C GLY A 73 4.88 13.64 31.24
N PHE A 74 5.01 14.97 31.19
CA PHE A 74 5.57 15.80 30.11
C PHE A 74 5.96 15.03 28.82
N GLY A 75 5.02 14.89 27.88
CA GLY A 75 5.31 14.40 26.51
C GLY A 75 4.34 13.34 25.97
N GLY A 76 3.78 12.46 26.81
CA GLY A 76 2.94 11.34 26.35
C GLY A 76 1.58 11.77 25.76
N LYS A 77 0.82 12.58 26.50
CA LYS A 77 -0.50 13.07 26.06
C LYS A 77 -0.43 13.98 24.82
N ARG A 78 0.69 14.70 24.63
CA ARG A 78 0.90 15.60 23.49
C ARG A 78 1.22 14.82 22.22
N ILE A 79 2.06 13.79 22.28
CA ILE A 79 2.39 12.98 21.09
C ILE A 79 1.17 12.16 20.63
N GLU A 80 0.44 11.54 21.56
CA GLU A 80 -0.77 10.76 21.22
C GLU A 80 -1.86 11.64 20.57
N SER A 81 -2.08 12.85 21.10
CA SER A 81 -3.05 13.81 20.55
C SER A 81 -2.74 14.21 19.10
N TRP A 82 -1.45 14.40 18.75
CA TRP A 82 -1.03 14.78 17.40
C TRP A 82 -1.01 13.62 16.40
N LEU A 83 -0.88 12.38 16.88
CA LEU A 83 -0.90 11.17 16.04
C LEU A 83 -2.31 10.63 15.79
N GLU A 84 -3.28 10.95 16.66
CA GLU A 84 -4.65 10.46 16.57
C GLU A 84 -5.32 10.75 15.19
N PRO A 85 -5.16 11.93 14.55
CA PRO A 85 -5.67 12.14 13.19
C PRO A 85 -5.08 11.19 12.15
N ALA A 86 -3.78 10.88 12.25
CA ALA A 86 -3.12 9.95 11.34
C ALA A 86 -3.63 8.52 11.52
N TRP A 87 -3.81 8.06 12.76
CA TRP A 87 -4.37 6.73 13.01
C TRP A 87 -5.84 6.61 12.61
N ARG A 88 -6.64 7.66 12.83
CA ARG A 88 -8.02 7.73 12.31
C ARG A 88 -8.03 7.62 10.79
N SER A 89 -7.11 8.32 10.15
CA SER A 89 -6.90 8.27 8.73
C SER A 89 -6.61 6.86 8.23
N ASP A 90 -5.67 6.17 8.85
CA ASP A 90 -5.30 4.80 8.48
C ASP A 90 -6.47 3.83 8.58
N ARG A 91 -7.26 3.91 9.66
CA ARG A 91 -8.46 3.10 9.84
C ARG A 91 -9.49 3.37 8.77
N MET A 92 -9.65 4.62 8.38
CA MET A 92 -10.56 4.99 7.30
C MET A 92 -10.09 4.48 5.94
N CYS A 93 -8.81 4.69 5.60
CA CYS A 93 -8.23 4.16 4.38
C CYS A 93 -8.41 2.64 4.31
N TRP A 94 -8.27 1.94 5.43
CA TRP A 94 -8.52 0.50 5.49
C TRP A 94 -9.97 0.14 5.17
N MET A 95 -10.95 0.87 5.72
CA MET A 95 -12.37 0.64 5.42
C MET A 95 -12.70 0.94 3.95
N LEU A 96 -12.14 2.02 3.38
CA LEU A 96 -12.35 2.39 1.98
C LEU A 96 -11.74 1.34 1.05
N LEU A 97 -10.50 0.91 1.30
CA LEU A 97 -9.85 -0.15 0.54
C LEU A 97 -10.58 -1.49 0.66
N SER A 98 -11.09 -1.84 1.85
CA SER A 98 -11.90 -3.04 2.05
C SER A 98 -13.18 -3.02 1.19
N THR A 99 -13.82 -1.85 1.13
CA THR A 99 -15.02 -1.63 0.31
C THR A 99 -14.69 -1.70 -1.18
N ALA A 100 -13.57 -1.08 -1.58
CA ALA A 100 -13.07 -1.10 -2.95
C ALA A 100 -12.71 -2.53 -3.41
N MET A 101 -12.08 -3.33 -2.54
CA MET A 101 -11.82 -4.75 -2.76
C MET A 101 -13.11 -5.55 -2.95
N GLY A 102 -14.10 -5.36 -2.07
CA GLY A 102 -15.40 -6.03 -2.17
C GLY A 102 -16.12 -5.69 -3.48
N LEU A 103 -16.14 -4.41 -3.87
CA LEU A 103 -16.70 -3.97 -5.14
C LEU A 103 -15.91 -4.52 -6.34
N GLY A 104 -14.59 -4.67 -6.22
CA GLY A 104 -13.75 -5.31 -7.23
C GLY A 104 -14.15 -6.76 -7.49
N TYR A 105 -14.43 -7.55 -6.44
CA TYR A 105 -14.95 -8.91 -6.61
C TYR A 105 -16.34 -8.92 -7.24
N GLU A 106 -17.25 -8.03 -6.82
CA GLU A 106 -18.60 -7.93 -7.41
C GLU A 106 -18.54 -7.61 -8.91
N LEU A 107 -17.67 -6.68 -9.30
CA LEU A 107 -17.48 -6.27 -10.69
C LEU A 107 -16.62 -7.26 -11.51
N GLY A 108 -16.05 -8.28 -10.88
CA GLY A 108 -15.24 -9.29 -11.55
C GLY A 108 -13.88 -8.78 -12.01
N VAL A 109 -13.31 -7.82 -11.27
CA VAL A 109 -11.94 -7.30 -11.48
C VAL A 109 -10.88 -8.37 -11.20
N PHE A 110 -11.19 -9.31 -10.31
CA PHE A 110 -10.28 -10.39 -9.92
C PHE A 110 -10.45 -11.68 -10.73
N ASP A 111 -11.43 -11.73 -11.64
CA ASP A 111 -11.69 -12.89 -12.49
C ASP A 111 -10.52 -13.13 -13.46
N ASP A 112 -10.28 -14.38 -13.86
CA ASP A 112 -9.27 -14.72 -14.85
C ASP A 112 -9.84 -14.52 -16.26
N ILE A 113 -10.00 -13.24 -16.63
CA ILE A 113 -10.62 -12.84 -17.89
C ILE A 113 -9.88 -13.45 -19.09
N ASP A 114 -8.55 -13.57 -19.01
CA ASP A 114 -7.72 -14.12 -20.10
C ASP A 114 -7.96 -15.62 -20.31
N GLU A 115 -8.16 -16.39 -19.24
CA GLU A 115 -8.57 -17.80 -19.32
C GLU A 115 -9.99 -17.92 -19.89
N MET A 116 -10.93 -17.10 -19.40
CA MET A 116 -12.32 -17.10 -19.86
C MET A 116 -12.45 -16.76 -21.36
N LEU A 117 -11.59 -15.86 -21.86
CA LEU A 117 -11.50 -15.52 -23.29
C LEU A 117 -10.97 -16.66 -24.14
N LYS A 118 -10.03 -17.47 -23.62
CA LYS A 118 -9.48 -18.62 -24.35
C LYS A 118 -10.48 -19.76 -24.43
N ASP A 119 -11.21 -19.98 -23.35
CA ASP A 119 -12.17 -21.09 -23.24
C ASP A 119 -13.57 -20.74 -23.76
N ASP A 120 -13.77 -19.51 -24.24
CA ASP A 120 -15.07 -18.97 -24.69
C ASP A 120 -16.17 -19.07 -23.62
N THR A 121 -15.79 -18.92 -22.35
CA THR A 121 -16.67 -19.06 -21.17
C THR A 121 -17.07 -17.71 -20.58
N ILE A 122 -17.13 -16.67 -21.43
CA ILE A 122 -17.33 -15.29 -20.98
C ILE A 122 -18.71 -15.12 -20.36
N THR A 123 -18.73 -14.78 -19.08
CA THR A 123 -19.96 -14.58 -18.30
C THR A 123 -20.47 -13.14 -18.36
N ARG A 124 -19.61 -12.18 -18.72
CA ARG A 124 -19.91 -10.74 -18.75
C ARG A 124 -19.61 -10.14 -20.13
N PRO A 125 -20.58 -9.47 -20.79
CA PRO A 125 -20.37 -8.88 -22.11
C PRO A 125 -19.28 -7.79 -22.11
N GLU A 126 -19.06 -7.11 -20.98
CA GLU A 126 -18.04 -6.06 -20.84
C GLU A 126 -16.61 -6.58 -21.03
N TYR A 127 -16.37 -7.88 -20.81
CA TYR A 127 -15.05 -8.49 -21.01
C TYR A 127 -14.62 -8.54 -22.48
N MET A 128 -15.55 -8.37 -23.40
CA MET A 128 -15.23 -8.27 -24.83
C MET A 128 -14.51 -6.96 -25.16
N ASP A 129 -14.71 -5.92 -24.36
CA ASP A 129 -14.06 -4.62 -24.55
C ASP A 129 -12.64 -4.65 -23.96
N GLU A 130 -11.64 -4.50 -24.83
CA GLU A 130 -10.23 -4.43 -24.44
C GLU A 130 -9.92 -3.25 -23.51
N THR A 131 -10.62 -2.12 -23.68
CA THR A 131 -10.40 -0.94 -22.83
C THR A 131 -10.89 -1.20 -21.40
N TYR A 132 -12.02 -1.90 -21.26
CA TYR A 132 -12.54 -2.35 -19.98
C TYR A 132 -11.56 -3.32 -19.30
N ARG A 133 -11.06 -4.33 -20.04
CA ARG A 133 -10.10 -5.31 -19.50
C ARG A 133 -8.81 -4.67 -19.02
N THR A 134 -8.26 -3.76 -19.81
CA THR A 134 -7.02 -3.04 -19.45
C THR A 134 -7.22 -2.21 -18.19
N ARG A 135 -8.32 -1.45 -18.11
CA ARG A 135 -8.67 -0.67 -16.92
C ARG A 135 -8.90 -1.54 -15.69
N ALA A 136 -9.63 -2.65 -15.83
CA ALA A 136 -9.86 -3.60 -14.74
C ALA A 136 -8.53 -4.20 -14.24
N ASN A 137 -7.61 -4.55 -15.14
CA ASN A 137 -6.28 -5.05 -14.77
C ASN A 137 -5.48 -3.99 -13.98
N ARG A 138 -5.44 -2.73 -14.45
CA ARG A 138 -4.81 -1.63 -13.71
C ARG A 138 -5.39 -1.47 -12.30
N ILE A 139 -6.72 -1.49 -12.18
CA ILE A 139 -7.42 -1.42 -10.88
C ILE A 139 -7.07 -2.61 -9.99
N LYS A 140 -7.05 -3.84 -10.53
CA LYS A 140 -6.63 -5.05 -9.80
C LYS A 140 -5.25 -4.86 -9.18
N ARG A 141 -4.28 -4.42 -9.98
CA ARG A 141 -2.89 -4.21 -9.53
C ARG A 141 -2.81 -3.12 -8.47
N LEU A 142 -3.44 -1.97 -8.70
CA LEU A 142 -3.48 -0.87 -7.73
C LEU A 142 -4.10 -1.32 -6.40
N LEU A 143 -5.25 -2.00 -6.42
CA LEU A 143 -5.89 -2.53 -5.21
C LEU A 143 -4.94 -3.43 -4.41
N LEU A 144 -4.23 -4.33 -5.08
CA LEU A 144 -3.25 -5.21 -4.44
C LEU A 144 -2.08 -4.43 -3.82
N ILE A 145 -1.60 -3.38 -4.49
CA ILE A 145 -0.53 -2.50 -3.99
C ILE A 145 -0.98 -1.78 -2.72
N TYR A 146 -2.07 -1.01 -2.80
CA TYR A 146 -2.54 -0.16 -1.70
C TYR A 146 -2.89 -0.97 -0.45
N THR A 147 -3.59 -2.09 -0.63
CA THR A 147 -3.96 -2.96 0.50
C THR A 147 -2.74 -3.60 1.17
N SER A 148 -1.74 -4.02 0.39
CA SER A 148 -0.49 -4.59 0.93
C SER A 148 0.35 -3.56 1.68
N GLN A 149 0.47 -2.35 1.13
CA GLN A 149 1.22 -1.25 1.77
C GLN A 149 0.55 -0.80 3.07
N LEU A 150 -0.77 -0.59 3.05
CA LEU A 150 -1.50 -0.17 4.24
C LEU A 150 -1.48 -1.24 5.34
N ALA A 151 -1.66 -2.51 4.99
CA ALA A 151 -1.53 -3.62 5.92
C ALA A 151 -0.14 -3.65 6.58
N GLY A 152 0.91 -3.50 5.76
CA GLY A 152 2.28 -3.44 6.23
C GLY A 152 2.54 -2.30 7.21
N ARG A 153 2.03 -1.10 6.90
CA ARG A 153 2.12 0.08 7.78
C ARG A 153 1.41 -0.12 9.12
N LEU A 154 0.23 -0.74 9.11
CA LEU A 154 -0.57 -0.98 10.30
C LEU A 154 -0.12 -2.22 11.11
N GLY A 155 0.76 -3.04 10.54
CA GLY A 155 1.08 -4.36 11.10
C GLY A 155 -0.09 -5.32 11.08
N TRP A 156 -1.03 -5.13 10.15
CA TRP A 156 -2.21 -5.98 9.95
C TRP A 156 -1.95 -7.02 8.88
N THR A 157 -2.75 -8.09 8.88
CA THR A 157 -2.73 -9.08 7.81
C THR A 157 -3.30 -8.47 6.53
N SER A 158 -2.56 -8.57 5.42
CA SER A 158 -3.05 -8.06 4.12
C SER A 158 -4.33 -8.78 3.69
N MET A 159 -5.27 -8.02 3.11
CA MET A 159 -6.49 -8.57 2.49
C MET A 159 -6.22 -9.16 1.10
N THR A 160 -5.02 -8.99 0.57
CA THR A 160 -4.63 -9.54 -0.73
C THR A 160 -4.40 -11.04 -0.66
N PRO A 161 -5.12 -11.86 -1.46
CA PRO A 161 -4.76 -13.25 -1.62
C PRO A 161 -3.35 -13.38 -2.20
N GLU A 162 -2.52 -14.21 -1.56
CA GLU A 162 -1.11 -14.35 -1.91
C GLU A 162 -0.88 -14.86 -3.35
N HIS A 163 -1.83 -15.64 -3.89
CA HIS A 163 -1.78 -16.11 -5.27
C HIS A 163 -1.93 -14.96 -6.28
N LEU A 164 -2.80 -13.98 -6.01
CA LEU A 164 -2.98 -12.82 -6.88
C LEU A 164 -1.74 -11.92 -6.88
N ARG A 165 -1.13 -11.74 -5.71
CA ARG A 165 0.11 -10.97 -5.56
C ARG A 165 1.28 -11.62 -6.31
N LYS A 166 1.44 -12.94 -6.19
CA LYS A 166 2.48 -13.71 -6.90
C LYS A 166 2.27 -13.77 -8.42
N ALA A 167 1.02 -13.60 -8.88
CA ALA A 167 0.69 -13.57 -10.29
C ALA A 167 1.04 -12.22 -10.95
N ASP A 168 1.25 -11.14 -10.19
CA ASP A 168 1.60 -9.84 -10.76
C ASP A 168 2.95 -9.92 -11.51
N PRO A 169 3.05 -9.43 -12.75
CA PRO A 169 4.29 -9.44 -13.53
C PRO A 169 5.50 -8.77 -12.87
N ALA A 170 5.30 -7.79 -12.00
CA ALA A 170 6.36 -7.12 -11.25
C ALA A 170 6.93 -7.98 -10.10
N VAL A 171 6.20 -9.02 -9.71
CA VAL A 171 6.49 -9.91 -8.57
C VAL A 171 6.87 -11.31 -9.05
N ALA A 172 6.19 -11.77 -10.10
CA ALA A 172 6.38 -13.08 -10.67
C ALA A 172 7.82 -13.25 -11.14
N ARG A 173 8.50 -14.26 -10.60
CA ARG A 173 9.81 -14.71 -11.11
C ARG A 173 9.63 -15.49 -12.41
N ARG A 174 9.10 -14.85 -13.45
CA ARG A 174 9.02 -15.48 -14.76
C ARG A 174 10.27 -15.09 -15.53
N ARG A 175 11.09 -16.08 -15.89
CA ARG A 175 12.07 -15.90 -16.97
C ARG A 175 11.28 -15.45 -18.17
N THR A 176 11.56 -14.26 -18.69
CA THR A 176 11.21 -13.94 -20.07
C THR A 176 11.97 -14.95 -20.93
N ALA A 177 11.30 -16.04 -21.30
CA ALA A 177 11.75 -16.87 -22.41
C ALA A 177 11.46 -16.08 -23.69
N THR A 178 12.28 -15.06 -23.96
CA THR A 178 12.34 -14.49 -25.29
C THR A 178 12.94 -15.57 -26.18
N ASN A 179 12.13 -16.14 -27.06
CA ASN A 179 12.56 -17.07 -28.10
C ASN A 179 13.37 -16.37 -29.22
N GLU A 180 13.88 -15.17 -28.99
CA GLU A 180 14.71 -14.44 -29.93
C GLU A 180 16.08 -14.19 -29.31
N GLY A 181 17.09 -14.74 -29.97
CA GLY A 181 18.47 -14.69 -29.53
C GLY A 181 19.05 -13.28 -29.49
N ASN A 182 20.09 -13.14 -28.68
CA ASN A 182 21.03 -12.02 -28.62
C ASN A 182 20.51 -10.70 -28.03
N THR A 183 20.24 -10.69 -26.73
CA THR A 183 20.70 -9.58 -25.87
C THR A 183 21.17 -10.13 -24.52
N PRO A 184 22.33 -9.69 -24.00
CA PRO A 184 22.79 -10.09 -22.67
C PRO A 184 21.96 -9.33 -21.63
N SER A 185 20.80 -9.87 -21.26
CA SER A 185 19.97 -9.25 -20.22
C SER A 185 20.61 -9.49 -18.86
N THR A 186 21.19 -8.44 -18.27
CA THR A 186 21.49 -8.33 -16.83
C THR A 186 20.18 -8.39 -16.03
N SER A 187 19.56 -9.56 -15.98
CA SER A 187 18.34 -9.80 -15.20
C SER A 187 18.72 -10.02 -13.74
N SER A 188 18.23 -9.17 -12.83
CA SER A 188 18.32 -9.48 -11.39
C SER A 188 17.38 -10.66 -11.11
N MET A 189 17.97 -11.86 -10.99
CA MET A 189 17.23 -13.07 -10.61
C MET A 189 16.68 -13.01 -9.17
N VAL A 190 17.08 -12.01 -8.37
CA VAL A 190 16.75 -11.95 -6.95
C VAL A 190 15.32 -11.44 -6.73
N ASN A 191 14.85 -10.52 -7.58
CA ASN A 191 13.71 -9.66 -7.25
C ASN A 191 12.43 -9.82 -8.05
N GLY A 192 12.41 -10.56 -9.17
CA GLY A 192 11.24 -10.64 -10.05
C GLY A 192 10.95 -9.35 -10.83
N PHE A 193 11.16 -8.18 -10.23
CA PHE A 193 11.10 -6.87 -10.87
C PHE A 193 12.23 -6.68 -11.89
N ASN A 194 11.86 -6.39 -13.13
CA ASN A 194 12.78 -6.09 -14.22
C ASN A 194 12.19 -4.96 -15.09
N TYR A 195 13.07 -4.24 -15.80
CA TYR A 195 12.65 -3.32 -16.85
C TYR A 195 11.93 -4.06 -17.98
N VAL A 196 10.79 -3.52 -18.41
CA VAL A 196 9.99 -4.04 -19.52
C VAL A 196 9.83 -2.92 -20.55
N PRO A 197 10.39 -3.06 -21.76
CA PRO A 197 10.22 -2.07 -22.82
C PRO A 197 8.78 -2.07 -23.34
N ASP A 198 8.39 -0.96 -23.99
CA ASP A 198 7.15 -0.83 -24.78
C ASP A 198 5.81 -0.98 -24.02
N LEU A 199 5.81 -0.84 -22.70
CA LEU A 199 4.58 -0.71 -21.90
C LEU A 199 3.96 0.69 -22.07
N GLU A 200 2.63 0.79 -21.98
CA GLU A 200 1.96 2.08 -21.81
C GLU A 200 2.42 2.77 -20.53
N LEU A 201 2.39 4.11 -20.51
CA LEU A 201 2.90 4.90 -19.39
C LEU A 201 2.27 4.49 -18.05
N ASP A 202 0.95 4.35 -18.01
CA ASP A 202 0.23 3.94 -16.79
C ASP A 202 0.73 2.57 -16.29
N ASP A 203 0.96 1.62 -17.20
CA ASP A 203 1.41 0.28 -16.85
C ASP A 203 2.86 0.25 -16.39
N GLN A 204 3.73 1.11 -16.94
CA GLN A 204 5.09 1.33 -16.44
C GLN A 204 5.07 1.84 -15.00
N ILE A 205 4.20 2.81 -14.70
CA ILE A 205 4.07 3.41 -13.36
C ILE A 205 3.59 2.35 -12.37
N ILE A 206 2.51 1.64 -12.70
CA ILE A 206 1.94 0.57 -11.85
C ILE A 206 2.96 -0.55 -11.65
N HIS A 207 3.73 -0.91 -12.69
CA HIS A 207 4.78 -1.93 -12.60
C HIS A 207 5.90 -1.52 -11.64
N CYS A 208 6.39 -0.29 -11.73
CA CYS A 208 7.39 0.23 -10.79
C CYS A 208 6.85 0.22 -9.35
N TRP A 209 5.61 0.67 -9.16
CA TRP A 209 4.97 0.74 -7.86
C TRP A 209 4.72 -0.65 -7.26
N ALA A 210 4.30 -1.62 -8.07
CA ALA A 210 4.17 -3.03 -7.67
C ALA A 210 5.53 -3.60 -7.24
N GLY A 211 6.61 -3.28 -7.96
CA GLY A 211 7.97 -3.69 -7.61
C GLY A 211 8.40 -3.20 -6.23
N ILE A 212 8.20 -1.92 -5.90
CA ILE A 212 8.61 -1.37 -4.60
C ILE A 212 7.68 -1.82 -3.47
N SER A 213 6.38 -1.98 -3.75
CA SER A 213 5.41 -2.55 -2.80
C SER A 213 5.77 -4.00 -2.44
N ASN A 214 6.19 -4.80 -3.43
CA ASN A 214 6.69 -6.14 -3.19
C ASN A 214 7.98 -6.14 -2.37
N ALA A 215 8.91 -5.21 -2.63
CA ALA A 215 10.10 -5.05 -1.81
C ALA A 215 9.74 -4.75 -0.34
N MET A 216 8.79 -3.85 -0.09
CA MET A 216 8.28 -3.55 1.24
C MET A 216 7.67 -4.79 1.91
N HIS A 217 6.83 -5.53 1.18
CA HIS A 217 6.21 -6.76 1.67
C HIS A 217 7.26 -7.82 2.07
N VAL A 218 8.29 -8.04 1.24
CA VAL A 218 9.41 -8.94 1.56
C VAL A 218 10.16 -8.45 2.81
N GLY A 219 10.32 -7.13 2.97
CA GLY A 219 10.92 -6.54 4.17
C GLY A 219 10.10 -6.84 5.42
N ASN A 220 8.78 -6.69 5.34
CA ASN A 220 7.86 -7.02 6.44
C ASN A 220 7.93 -8.49 6.83
N GLU A 221 7.88 -9.40 5.86
CA GLU A 221 7.98 -10.85 6.12
C GLU A 221 9.34 -11.25 6.72
N LYS A 222 10.44 -10.63 6.28
CA LYS A 222 11.79 -10.96 6.75
C LYS A 222 12.17 -10.33 8.09
N LEU A 223 11.67 -9.14 8.40
CA LEU A 223 12.14 -8.33 9.53
C LEU A 223 11.06 -8.03 10.57
N PHE A 224 9.80 -7.90 10.13
CA PHE A 224 8.69 -7.41 10.93
C PHE A 224 7.52 -8.41 11.04
N ARG A 225 7.78 -9.70 10.80
CA ARG A 225 6.76 -10.77 10.82
C ARG A 225 5.94 -10.81 12.10
N SER A 226 6.59 -10.56 13.24
CA SER A 226 5.92 -10.39 14.52
C SER A 226 6.81 -9.60 15.46
N ARG A 227 6.20 -8.87 16.40
CA ARG A 227 6.95 -8.13 17.43
C ARG A 227 7.96 -9.02 18.18
N LYS A 228 7.57 -10.26 18.52
CA LYS A 228 8.45 -11.22 19.19
C LYS A 228 9.68 -11.57 18.35
N TYR A 229 9.47 -11.87 17.07
CA TYR A 229 10.55 -12.19 16.14
C TYR A 229 11.49 -11.00 15.94
N THR A 230 10.93 -9.80 15.75
CA THR A 230 11.72 -8.57 15.59
C THR A 230 12.59 -8.31 16.81
N THR A 231 12.06 -8.44 18.02
CA THR A 231 12.85 -8.33 19.26
C THR A 231 13.93 -9.41 19.35
N GLU A 232 13.65 -10.65 18.95
CA GLU A 232 14.63 -11.74 18.97
C GLU A 232 15.82 -11.47 18.03
N ILE A 233 15.58 -11.02 16.80
CA ILE A 233 16.65 -10.71 15.83
C ILE A 233 17.46 -9.47 16.23
N ILE A 234 16.85 -8.52 16.96
CA ILE A 234 17.54 -7.38 17.55
C ILE A 234 18.49 -7.84 18.66
N GLN A 235 17.96 -8.60 19.63
CA GLN A 235 18.72 -9.09 20.79
C GLN A 235 19.87 -10.02 20.38
N SER A 236 19.63 -10.91 19.42
CA SER A 236 20.66 -11.82 18.90
C SER A 236 21.65 -11.16 17.94
N GLY A 237 21.42 -9.92 17.49
CA GLY A 237 22.25 -9.23 16.50
C GLY A 237 22.08 -9.73 15.06
N ARG A 238 21.26 -10.75 14.83
CA ARG A 238 21.00 -11.37 13.51
C ARG A 238 20.41 -10.39 12.50
N TYR A 239 19.78 -9.31 12.97
CA TYR A 239 19.23 -8.28 12.11
C TYR A 239 20.25 -7.68 11.13
N VAL A 240 21.55 -7.61 11.49
CA VAL A 240 22.60 -7.07 10.62
C VAL A 240 22.77 -7.92 9.35
N GLU A 241 22.73 -9.24 9.49
CA GLU A 241 22.81 -10.19 8.38
C GLU A 241 21.57 -10.09 7.50
N LEU A 242 20.38 -10.05 8.11
CA LEU A 242 19.12 -9.91 7.39
C LEU A 242 19.04 -8.61 6.59
N LEU A 243 19.53 -7.49 7.15
CA LEU A 243 19.63 -6.21 6.44
C LEU A 243 20.63 -6.28 5.28
N ARG A 244 21.76 -6.96 5.46
CA ARG A 244 22.75 -7.17 4.40
C ARG A 244 22.17 -8.00 3.25
N GLU A 245 21.40 -9.04 3.55
CA GLU A 245 20.70 -9.87 2.57
C GLU A 245 19.57 -9.13 1.86
N TYR A 246 18.94 -8.16 2.53
CA TYR A 246 17.87 -7.35 1.95
C TYR A 246 18.39 -6.21 1.06
N SER A 247 19.59 -5.69 1.32
CA SER A 247 20.17 -4.58 0.56
C SER A 247 20.22 -4.78 -0.97
N PRO A 248 20.61 -5.96 -1.51
CA PRO A 248 20.59 -6.22 -2.94
C PRO A 248 19.22 -6.05 -3.58
N LEU A 249 18.15 -6.45 -2.88
CA LEU A 249 16.77 -6.35 -3.38
C LEU A 249 16.39 -4.89 -3.66
N LEU A 250 16.71 -3.95 -2.78
CA LEU A 250 16.42 -2.54 -3.04
C LEU A 250 17.33 -1.94 -4.11
N LYS A 251 18.62 -2.27 -4.10
CA LYS A 251 19.58 -1.77 -5.11
C LYS A 251 19.22 -2.22 -6.52
N ASP A 252 18.84 -3.48 -6.67
CA ASP A 252 18.44 -4.04 -7.95
C ASP A 252 17.15 -3.37 -8.44
N TRP A 253 16.16 -3.17 -7.55
CA TRP A 253 14.95 -2.43 -7.93
C TRP A 253 15.29 -1.02 -8.44
N TYR A 254 16.17 -0.29 -7.74
CA TYR A 254 16.54 1.07 -8.14
C TYR A 254 17.24 1.10 -9.51
N ARG A 255 18.16 0.16 -9.76
CA ARG A 255 18.85 0.03 -11.06
C ARG A 255 17.86 -0.19 -12.20
N GLU A 256 16.90 -1.09 -12.02
CA GLU A 256 15.87 -1.35 -13.04
C GLU A 256 14.93 -0.15 -13.21
N PHE A 257 14.55 0.50 -12.09
CA PHE A 257 13.72 1.71 -12.09
C PHE A 257 14.36 2.85 -12.89
N GLU A 258 15.69 3.00 -12.82
CA GLU A 258 16.39 4.05 -13.56
C GLU A 258 16.25 3.94 -15.08
N LEU A 259 16.00 2.73 -15.61
CA LEU A 259 15.82 2.45 -17.03
C LEU A 259 14.47 2.94 -17.55
N PHE A 260 13.45 3.11 -16.69
CA PHE A 260 12.16 3.63 -17.09
C PHE A 260 12.20 5.14 -17.36
N ARG A 261 11.66 5.55 -18.51
CA ARG A 261 11.54 6.96 -18.93
C ARG A 261 10.23 7.56 -18.42
N LEU A 262 10.13 7.75 -17.11
CA LEU A 262 8.93 8.29 -16.47
C LEU A 262 8.93 9.83 -16.42
N PRO A 263 7.74 10.47 -16.45
CA PRO A 263 7.60 11.90 -16.18
C PRO A 263 8.22 12.31 -14.83
N GLN A 264 8.74 13.53 -14.77
CA GLN A 264 9.51 14.03 -13.62
C GLN A 264 8.82 13.83 -12.28
N PHE A 265 7.57 14.28 -12.13
CA PHE A 265 6.87 14.21 -10.85
C PHE A 265 6.55 12.77 -10.43
N ILE A 266 6.23 11.91 -11.38
CA ILE A 266 6.02 10.48 -11.10
C ILE A 266 7.32 9.82 -10.66
N ARG A 267 8.44 10.17 -11.30
CA ARG A 267 9.77 9.71 -10.88
C ARG A 267 10.08 10.14 -9.46
N HIS A 268 9.74 11.38 -9.07
CA HIS A 268 9.90 11.85 -7.70
C HIS A 268 9.05 11.06 -6.71
N ILE A 269 7.77 10.82 -7.00
CA ILE A 269 6.88 10.02 -6.14
C ILE A 269 7.46 8.61 -5.91
N LEU A 270 7.84 7.90 -6.97
CA LEU A 270 8.42 6.55 -6.86
C LEU A 270 9.79 6.55 -6.16
N THR A 271 10.56 7.63 -6.28
CA THR A 271 11.82 7.78 -5.53
C THR A 271 11.55 7.99 -4.04
N ILE A 272 10.51 8.73 -3.69
CA ILE A 272 10.07 8.90 -2.29
C ILE A 272 9.63 7.54 -1.72
N GLU A 273 8.84 6.76 -2.45
CA GLU A 273 8.45 5.40 -2.05
C GLU A 273 9.67 4.51 -1.81
N TYR A 274 10.67 4.57 -2.69
CA TYR A 274 11.92 3.84 -2.54
C TYR A 274 12.70 4.23 -1.27
N GLU A 275 12.88 5.53 -1.04
CA GLU A 275 13.59 6.01 0.15
C GLU A 275 12.79 5.73 1.42
N TYR A 276 11.45 5.76 1.36
CA TYR A 276 10.60 5.32 2.46
C TYR A 276 10.87 3.87 2.84
N VAL A 277 10.87 2.93 1.87
CA VAL A 277 11.16 1.51 2.15
C VAL A 277 12.57 1.33 2.69
N ARG A 278 13.56 2.07 2.17
CA ARG A 278 14.93 2.07 2.71
C ARG A 278 14.98 2.50 4.16
N ILE A 279 14.39 3.64 4.49
CA ILE A 279 14.39 4.18 5.87
C ILE A 279 13.63 3.22 6.79
N TYR A 280 12.47 2.73 6.36
CA TYR A 280 11.65 1.80 7.11
C TYR A 280 12.42 0.52 7.48
N VAL A 281 13.09 -0.10 6.51
CA VAL A 281 13.89 -1.30 6.77
C VAL A 281 15.09 -1.02 7.67
N ASN A 282 15.78 0.10 7.46
CA ASN A 282 16.94 0.47 8.28
C ASN A 282 16.54 0.97 9.69
N SER A 283 15.27 1.31 9.92
CA SER A 283 14.77 1.72 11.24
C SER A 283 14.99 0.63 12.31
N LEU A 284 15.08 -0.64 11.90
CA LEU A 284 15.43 -1.75 12.78
C LEU A 284 16.79 -1.56 13.47
N SER A 285 17.76 -0.96 12.78
CA SER A 285 19.06 -0.64 13.38
C SER A 285 18.94 0.44 14.44
N LEU A 286 18.05 1.43 14.23
CA LEU A 286 17.77 2.46 15.22
C LEU A 286 17.09 1.86 16.46
N GLN A 287 16.10 0.99 16.26
CA GLN A 287 15.45 0.24 17.35
C GLN A 287 16.48 -0.56 18.16
N ALA A 288 17.40 -1.24 17.49
CA ALA A 288 18.46 -2.01 18.15
C ALA A 288 19.41 -1.14 18.98
N VAL A 289 19.74 0.07 18.52
CA VAL A 289 20.57 1.01 19.30
C VAL A 289 19.80 1.51 20.52
N VAL A 290 18.53 1.89 20.36
CA VAL A 290 17.70 2.34 21.48
C VAL A 290 17.57 1.25 22.54
N GLU A 291 17.25 0.01 22.15
CA GLU A 291 17.13 -1.11 23.09
C GLU A 291 18.43 -1.41 23.86
N ARG A 292 19.60 -1.19 23.24
CA ARG A 292 20.91 -1.34 23.92
C ARG A 292 21.24 -0.20 24.87
N CYS A 293 20.70 0.99 24.64
CA CYS A 293 20.91 2.15 25.52
C CYS A 293 19.93 2.17 26.70
N THR A 294 18.77 1.50 26.57
CA THR A 294 17.73 1.44 27.61
C THR A 294 17.79 0.21 28.51
N ASN A 295 18.62 -0.79 28.16
CA ASN A 295 18.92 -1.98 28.97
C ASN A 295 20.32 -1.86 29.58
#